data_AF-A0AAN8Q8E3-F1
#
_entry.id   AF-A0AAN8Q8E3-F1
#
_cell.length_a   1.000
_cell.length_b   1.000
_cell.length_c   1.000
_cell.angle_alpha   90.00
_cell.angle_beta   90.00
_cell.angle_gamma   90.00
#
_symmetry.space_group_name_H-M   'P 1'
#
loop_
_entity.id
_entity.type
_entity.pdbx_description
1 polymer ?
#
loop_
_entity_poly.entity_id
_entity_poly.type
_entity_poly.pdbx_seq_one_letter_code
_entity_poly.pdbx_strand_id
1 'polypeptide(L)'
;MNHNKIKNLSVFIATLSKNCPRLRYLSLMNNEAAPSYFNGGTLQQYNEFRYFVISSLPRLEHLDFQPVTPEERIEAEKAYGLYVVRRRKKKENPSSVDE
;
A
#
# COMPACT_ATOMS: atom_id res chain seq x y z
N MET A 1 -12.21 -3.86 4.07
CA MET A 1 -11.79 -5.27 4.21
C MET A 1 -11.36 -5.50 5.66
N ASN A 2 -12.25 -5.21 6.61
CA ASN A 2 -11.90 -5.23 8.02
C ASN A 2 -12.07 -6.65 8.54
N HIS A 3 -11.27 -7.10 9.51
CA HIS A 3 -11.37 -8.44 10.12
C HIS A 3 -11.22 -9.62 9.13
N ASN A 4 -10.45 -9.47 8.06
CA ASN A 4 -10.28 -10.51 7.02
C ASN A 4 -9.03 -11.38 7.21
N LYS A 5 -8.34 -11.29 8.37
CA LYS A 5 -7.11 -12.03 8.69
C LYS A 5 -6.03 -11.90 7.61
N ILE A 6 -5.94 -10.73 6.97
CA ILE A 6 -4.87 -10.46 6.00
C ILE A 6 -3.56 -10.48 6.77
N LYS A 7 -2.63 -11.38 6.40
CA LYS A 7 -1.31 -11.54 7.05
C LYS A 7 -0.14 -10.97 6.26
N ASN A 8 -0.26 -10.95 4.93
CA ASN A 8 0.77 -10.44 4.04
C ASN A 8 0.29 -9.17 3.33
N LEU A 9 0.63 -8.01 3.91
CA LEU A 9 0.26 -6.70 3.40
C LEU A 9 0.76 -6.50 1.96
N SER A 10 2.03 -6.82 1.71
CA SER A 10 2.68 -6.53 0.44
C SER A 10 2.05 -7.28 -0.73
N VAL A 11 1.67 -8.54 -0.54
CA VAL A 11 0.95 -9.33 -1.55
C VAL A 11 -0.45 -8.78 -1.76
N PHE A 12 -1.18 -8.50 -0.68
CA PHE A 12 -2.55 -8.01 -0.76
C PHE A 12 -2.64 -6.66 -1.48
N ILE A 13 -1.81 -5.69 -1.09
CA ILE A 13 -1.76 -4.36 -1.71
C ILE A 13 -1.28 -4.42 -3.16
N ALA A 14 -0.32 -5.29 -3.49
CA ALA A 14 0.11 -5.47 -4.87
C ALA A 14 -1.03 -6.00 -5.76
N THR A 15 -1.84 -6.93 -5.25
CA THR A 15 -3.02 -7.44 -5.94
C THR A 15 -4.08 -6.36 -6.11
N LEU A 16 -4.36 -5.55 -5.08
CA LEU A 16 -5.28 -4.43 -5.19
C LEU A 16 -4.80 -3.37 -6.20
N SER A 17 -3.53 -3.01 -6.17
CA SER A 17 -2.96 -2.03 -7.10
C SER A 17 -3.10 -2.49 -8.56
N LYS A 18 -2.95 -3.80 -8.82
CA LYS A 18 -3.12 -4.39 -10.15
C LYS A 18 -4.59 -4.42 -10.60
N ASN A 19 -5.50 -4.88 -9.74
CA ASN A 19 -6.90 -5.16 -10.14
C ASN A 19 -7.84 -3.98 -9.90
N CYS A 20 -7.48 -3.06 -9.01
CA CYS A 20 -8.29 -1.91 -8.61
C CYS A 20 -7.47 -0.60 -8.64
N PRO A 21 -6.89 -0.19 -9.78
CA PRO A 21 -6.00 0.98 -9.88
C PRO A 21 -6.69 2.32 -9.57
N ARG A 22 -8.02 2.34 -9.52
CA ARG A 22 -8.85 3.52 -9.19
C ARG A 22 -9.48 3.43 -7.80
N LEU A 23 -9.00 2.54 -6.94
CA LEU A 23 -9.49 2.43 -5.57
C LEU A 23 -9.23 3.73 -4.80
N ARG A 24 -10.30 4.30 -4.22
CA ARG A 24 -10.25 5.57 -3.47
C ARG A 24 -10.42 5.40 -1.97
N TYR A 25 -11.09 4.33 -1.54
CA TYR A 25 -11.37 4.06 -0.13
C TYR A 25 -10.92 2.64 0.18
N LEU A 26 -10.09 2.49 1.20
CA LEU A 26 -9.65 1.20 1.72
C LEU A 26 -9.66 1.27 3.24
N SER A 27 -10.18 0.24 3.89
CA SER A 27 -9.95 0.02 5.31
C SER A 27 -9.45 -1.41 5.52
N LEU A 28 -8.39 -1.50 6.32
CA LEU A 28 -7.70 -2.71 6.75
C LEU A 28 -7.69 -2.84 8.28
N MET A 29 -8.50 -2.05 8.98
CA MET A 29 -8.63 -2.13 10.43
C MET A 29 -8.86 -3.56 10.91
N ASN A 30 -8.16 -3.91 11.98
CA ASN A 30 -8.19 -5.21 12.62
C ASN A 30 -7.80 -6.39 11.69
N ASN A 31 -6.83 -6.17 10.80
CA ASN A 31 -6.10 -7.25 10.14
C ASN A 31 -4.69 -7.39 10.75
N GLU A 32 -4.16 -8.61 10.77
CA GLU A 32 -2.81 -8.92 11.29
C GLU A 32 -1.71 -8.15 10.54
N ALA A 33 -1.90 -7.91 9.24
CA ALA A 33 -0.98 -7.18 8.38
C ALA A 33 -1.08 -5.65 8.48
N ALA A 34 -2.00 -5.13 9.28
CA ALA A 34 -2.21 -3.71 9.50
C ALA A 34 -1.91 -3.39 10.98
N PRO A 35 -0.63 -3.26 11.36
CA PRO A 35 -0.28 -2.87 12.72
C PRO A 35 -0.92 -1.52 13.04
N SER A 36 -1.65 -1.47 14.15
CA SER A 36 -2.31 -0.29 14.67
C SER A 36 -2.06 -0.22 16.15
N TYR A 37 -2.24 0.96 16.74
CA TYR A 37 -2.14 1.11 18.19
C TYR A 37 -3.05 0.14 18.96
N PHE A 38 -4.16 -0.27 18.34
CA PHE A 38 -5.15 -1.20 18.90
C PHE A 38 -4.72 -2.67 18.89
N ASN A 39 -3.74 -3.07 18.08
CA ASN A 39 -3.22 -4.44 18.04
C ASN A 39 -1.78 -4.56 18.57
N GLY A 40 -1.32 -3.56 19.33
CA GLY A 40 0.01 -3.56 19.96
C GLY A 40 1.14 -3.07 19.07
N GLY A 41 0.83 -2.47 17.92
CA GLY A 41 1.84 -1.85 17.05
C GLY A 41 2.30 -0.48 17.57
N THR A 42 3.56 -0.12 17.30
CA THR A 42 4.08 1.22 17.60
C THR A 42 3.56 2.26 16.59
N LEU A 43 3.62 3.55 16.96
CA LEU A 43 3.27 4.64 16.03
C LEU A 43 4.12 4.58 14.75
N GLN A 44 5.40 4.24 14.88
CA GLN A 44 6.30 4.07 13.74
C GLN A 44 5.82 2.96 12.80
N GLN A 45 5.46 1.80 13.34
CA GLN A 45 4.95 0.67 12.54
C GLN A 45 3.65 1.03 11.82
N TYR A 46 2.75 1.78 12.48
CA TYR A 46 1.54 2.28 11.85
C TYR A 46 1.85 3.24 10.69
N ASN A 47 2.81 4.16 10.87
CA ASN A 47 3.23 5.08 9.82
C ASN A 47 3.88 4.34 8.63
N GLU A 48 4.74 3.35 8.90
CA GLU A 48 5.35 2.51 7.88
C GLU A 48 4.29 1.75 7.06
N PHE A 49 3.33 1.13 7.73
CA PHE A 49 2.16 0.50 7.11
C PHE A 49 1.41 1.49 6.20
N ARG A 50 1.06 2.66 6.75
CA ARG A 50 0.24 3.67 6.07
C ARG A 50 0.93 4.21 4.83
N TYR A 51 2.21 4.57 4.94
CA TYR A 51 3.01 5.07 3.81
C TYR A 51 3.23 4.01 2.73
N PHE A 52 3.43 2.75 3.11
CA PHE A 52 3.52 1.65 2.16
C PHE A 52 2.23 1.50 1.33
N VAL A 53 1.06 1.57 1.98
CA VAL A 53 -0.24 1.46 1.30
C VAL A 53 -0.49 2.67 0.39
N ILE A 54 -0.23 3.88 0.89
CA ILE A 54 -0.45 5.14 0.14
C ILE A 54 0.42 5.18 -1.13
N SER A 55 1.72 4.89 -1.01
CA SER A 55 2.64 4.85 -2.17
C SER A 55 2.24 3.80 -3.20
N SER A 56 1.63 2.69 -2.76
CA SER A 56 1.21 1.60 -3.64
C SER A 56 -0.12 1.85 -4.35
N LEU A 57 -0.97 2.74 -3.83
CA LEU A 57 -2.31 3.03 -4.33
C LEU A 57 -2.46 4.54 -4.64
N PRO A 58 -2.03 4.99 -5.82
CA PRO A 58 -1.86 6.42 -6.12
C PRO A 58 -3.17 7.23 -6.13
N ARG A 59 -4.33 6.59 -6.26
CA ARG A 59 -5.64 7.24 -6.24
C ARG A 59 -6.39 7.09 -4.90
N LEU A 60 -5.73 6.54 -3.88
CA LEU A 60 -6.33 6.37 -2.57
C LEU A 60 -6.55 7.74 -1.91
N GLU A 61 -7.79 8.00 -1.50
CA GLU A 61 -8.23 9.23 -0.84
C GLU A 61 -8.40 9.01 0.66
N HIS A 62 -8.83 7.81 1.08
CA HIS A 62 -9.01 7.46 2.48
C HIS A 62 -8.41 6.09 2.79
N LEU A 63 -7.64 6.02 3.87
CA LEU A 63 -7.15 4.78 4.45
C LEU A 63 -7.64 4.68 5.89
N ASP A 64 -8.34 3.60 6.18
CA ASP A 64 -9.05 3.37 7.43
C ASP A 64 -10.06 4.47 7.72
N PHE A 65 -9.97 5.10 8.91
CA PHE A 65 -10.89 6.16 9.33
C PHE A 65 -10.36 7.57 9.02
N GLN A 66 -9.22 7.69 8.32
CA GLN A 66 -8.55 8.97 8.07
C GLN A 66 -8.35 9.24 6.57
N PRO A 67 -8.55 10.49 6.11
CA PRO A 67 -8.18 10.89 4.77
C PRO A 67 -6.66 10.81 4.59
N VAL A 68 -6.21 10.56 3.37
CA VAL A 68 -4.79 10.62 3.00
C VAL A 68 -4.43 12.07 2.74
N THR A 69 -3.49 12.62 3.51
CA THR A 69 -3.08 14.02 3.31
C THR A 69 -2.03 14.17 2.20
N PRO A 70 -1.88 15.37 1.62
CA PRO A 70 -0.79 15.65 0.68
C PRO A 70 0.59 15.38 1.26
N GLU A 71 0.82 15.70 2.53
CA GLU A 71 2.08 15.50 3.24
C GLU A 71 2.39 14.01 3.38
N GLU A 72 1.41 13.20 3.80
CA GLU A 72 1.56 11.75 3.87
C GLU A 72 1.92 11.15 2.51
N ARG A 73 1.35 11.68 1.43
CA ARG A 73 1.66 11.23 0.07
C ARG A 73 3.09 11.57 -0.33
N ILE A 74 3.56 12.76 0.00
CA ILE A 74 4.95 13.18 -0.25
C ILE A 74 5.92 12.29 0.53
N GLU A 75 5.66 12.05 1.81
CA GLU A 75 6.51 11.20 2.66
C GLU A 75 6.48 9.74 2.21
N ALA A 76 5.30 9.23 1.84
CA ALA A 76 5.16 7.90 1.28
C ALA A 76 5.94 7.72 -0.02
N GLU A 77 5.91 8.71 -0.92
CA GLU A 77 6.67 8.67 -2.17
C GLU A 77 8.18 8.76 -1.92
N LYS A 78 8.63 9.57 -0.95
CA LYS A 78 10.05 9.61 -0.56
C LYS A 78 10.52 8.28 0.00
N ALA A 79 9.73 7.67 0.89
CA ALA A 79 10.07 6.42 1.56
C ALA A 79 10.00 5.19 0.62
N TYR A 80 9.01 5.15 -0.27
CA TYR A 80 8.66 3.94 -1.04
C TYR A 80 8.51 4.14 -2.55
N GLY A 81 8.63 5.36 -3.09
CA GLY A 81 8.43 5.66 -4.51
C GLY A 81 9.35 4.89 -5.46
N LEU A 82 10.62 4.74 -5.09
CA LEU A 82 11.59 3.93 -5.85
C LEU A 82 11.18 2.45 -5.94
N TYR A 83 10.50 1.93 -4.92
CA TYR A 83 10.04 0.53 -4.89
C TYR A 83 8.93 0.28 -5.92
N VAL A 84 8.01 1.25 -6.07
CA VAL A 84 6.91 1.18 -7.04
C VAL A 84 7.41 1.37 -8.47
N VAL A 85 8.30 2.33 -8.70
CA VAL A 85 8.90 2.59 -10.03
C VAL A 85 9.71 1.38 -10.52
N ARG A 86 10.54 0.78 -9.66
CA ARG A 86 11.31 -0.43 -9.99
C ARG A 86 10.40 -1.60 -10.36
N ARG A 87 9.27 -1.77 -9.67
CA ARG A 87 8.28 -2.81 -9.99
C ARG A 87 7.53 -2.57 -11.30
N ARG A 88 7.25 -1.32 -11.67
CA ARG A 88 6.67 -0.99 -12.99
C ARG A 88 7.65 -1.29 -14.12
N LYS A 89 8.91 -0.86 -14.01
CA LYS A 89 9.96 -1.12 -15.01
C LYS A 89 10.21 -2.62 -15.24
N LYS A 90 10.19 -3.44 -14.19
CA LYS A 90 10.33 -4.91 -14.31
C LYS A 90 9.17 -5.58 -15.05
N LYS A 91 7.99 -4.94 -15.12
CA LYS A 91 6.82 -5.46 -15.85
C LYS A 91 6.74 -4.96 -17.29
N GLU A 92 7.31 -3.79 -17.59
CA GLU A 92 7.35 -3.20 -18.95
C GLU A 92 8.46 -3.76 -19.84
N ASN A 93 9.45 -4.48 -19.28
CA ASN A 93 10.33 -5.38 -20.03
C ASN A 93 9.89 -6.84 -19.85
N PRO A 94 8.79 -7.32 -20.48
CA PRO A 94 8.74 -8.72 -20.84
C PRO A 94 9.80 -8.93 -21.92
N SER A 95 10.75 -9.81 -21.64
CA SER A 95 11.77 -10.29 -22.57
C SER A 95 11.18 -10.57 -23.95
N SER A 96 11.39 -9.66 -24.89
CA SER A 96 11.52 -9.96 -26.31
C SER A 96 12.86 -10.63 -26.52
N VAL A 97 12.88 -11.96 -26.49
CA VAL A 97 13.83 -12.75 -27.28
C VAL A 97 13.08 -14.02 -27.70
N ASP A 98 12.73 -14.04 -28.98
CA ASP A 98 12.38 -15.20 -29.77
C ASP A 98 13.56 -16.19 -29.85
N GLU A 99 13.29 -17.48 -29.67
CA GLU A 99 13.72 -18.60 -30.52
C GLU A 99 12.97 -19.88 -30.14
#